data_AF-A0A5S4V5P0-F1
#
_entry.id   AF-A0A5S4V5P0-F1
#
_cell.length_a   1.000
_cell.length_b   1.000
_cell.length_c   1.000
_cell.angle_alpha   90.00
_cell.angle_beta   90.00
_cell.angle_gamma   90.00
#
_symmetry.space_group_name_H-M   'P 1'
#
loop_
_entity.id
_entity.type
_entity.pdbx_description
1 polymer ?
#
loop_
_entity_poly.entity_id
_entity_poly.type
_entity_poly.pdbx_seq_one_letter_code
_entity_poly.pdbx_strand_id
1 'polypeptide(L)'
;MAPSVRLRRVGFAAVALASVFLLSACNPSGNAAENFSGLPVASEAEPIDVDPESGGETDDVSEEELEGPTFEESDEPQVAWWEQGGQIALVIYGSSSCPTVGKEIRVLEPAGEGNRVAIDLVQRPEDEICTMDFVPHSTIFWTPVEVTTTEPLIVEVAGYEVEVPIK
;
A
#
# COMPACT_ATOMS: atom_id res chain seq x y z
N MET A 1 -52.52 -1.18 39.05
CA MET A 1 -51.52 -0.34 38.35
C MET A 1 -50.17 -1.03 38.39
N ALA A 2 -49.42 -0.94 37.29
CA ALA A 2 -48.00 -1.27 37.07
C ALA A 2 -47.68 -2.52 36.22
N PRO A 3 -47.47 -2.32 34.91
CA PRO A 3 -46.50 -3.07 34.13
C PRO A 3 -45.50 -2.09 33.48
N SER A 4 -44.26 -1.97 33.98
CA SER A 4 -43.29 -1.07 33.33
C SER A 4 -41.81 -1.47 33.40
N VAL A 5 -41.46 -2.67 33.87
CA VAL A 5 -40.04 -3.01 34.10
C VAL A 5 -39.43 -3.92 33.02
N ARG A 6 -40.23 -4.70 32.27
CA ARG A 6 -39.67 -5.70 31.34
C ARG A 6 -39.23 -5.16 29.97
N LEU A 7 -39.71 -3.99 29.52
CA LEU A 7 -39.37 -3.46 28.20
C LEU A 7 -37.99 -2.78 28.13
N ARG A 8 -37.43 -2.30 29.26
CA ARG A 8 -36.18 -1.52 29.25
C ARG A 8 -34.91 -2.36 29.06
N ARG A 9 -34.92 -3.66 29.39
CA ARG A 9 -33.71 -4.50 29.29
C ARG A 9 -33.40 -5.00 27.88
N VAL A 10 -34.39 -5.04 26.99
CA VAL A 10 -34.20 -5.51 25.61
C VAL A 10 -33.57 -4.43 24.72
N GLY A 11 -33.88 -3.15 24.97
CA GLY A 11 -33.31 -2.04 24.20
C GLY A 11 -31.80 -1.86 24.38
N PHE A 12 -31.27 -2.08 25.59
CA PHE A 12 -29.84 -1.92 25.86
C PHE A 12 -28.96 -3.02 25.25
N ALA A 13 -29.47 -4.25 25.14
CA ALA A 13 -28.73 -5.36 24.54
C ALA A 13 -28.57 -5.20 23.01
N ALA A 14 -29.59 -4.66 22.33
CA ALA A 14 -29.55 -4.46 20.88
C ALA A 14 -28.60 -3.33 20.46
N VAL A 15 -28.54 -2.23 21.22
CA VAL A 15 -27.64 -1.10 20.93
C VAL A 15 -26.17 -1.49 21.15
N ALA A 16 -25.86 -2.23 22.23
CA ALA A 16 -24.49 -2.66 22.51
C ALA A 16 -23.92 -3.60 21.43
N LEU A 17 -24.75 -4.49 20.85
CA LEU A 17 -24.31 -5.37 19.77
C LEU A 17 -24.09 -4.62 18.45
N ALA A 18 -24.89 -3.60 18.15
CA ALA A 18 -24.71 -2.78 16.95
C ALA A 18 -23.42 -1.93 16.99
N SER A 19 -23.03 -1.43 18.18
CA SER A 19 -21.82 -0.61 18.34
C SER A 19 -20.52 -1.40 18.17
N VAL A 20 -20.50 -2.70 18.48
CA VAL A 20 -19.28 -3.54 18.36
C VAL A 20 -18.95 -3.86 16.89
N PHE A 21 -19.95 -3.96 16.01
CA PHE A 21 -19.72 -4.21 14.58
C PHE A 21 -19.16 -3.00 13.82
N LEU A 22 -19.35 -1.78 14.33
CA LEU A 22 -18.83 -0.57 13.67
C LEU A 22 -17.33 -0.34 13.92
N LEU A 23 -16.75 -0.94 14.96
CA LEU A 23 -15.34 -0.74 15.34
C LEU A 23 -14.37 -1.74 14.69
N SER A 24 -14.85 -2.85 14.12
CA SER A 24 -13.99 -3.86 13.49
C SER A 24 -13.65 -3.58 12.02
N ALA A 25 -14.06 -2.43 11.47
CA ALA A 25 -13.95 -2.13 10.04
C ALA A 25 -12.69 -1.32 9.65
N CYS A 26 -11.82 -0.96 10.59
CA CYS A 26 -10.65 -0.10 10.32
C CYS A 26 -9.33 -0.86 10.12
N ASN A 27 -9.33 -2.18 9.86
CA ASN A 27 -8.10 -2.86 9.49
C ASN A 27 -7.90 -2.76 7.97
N PRO A 28 -6.82 -2.15 7.46
CA PRO A 28 -6.49 -2.19 6.04
C PRO A 28 -6.48 -3.64 5.56
N SER A 29 -7.08 -3.89 4.39
CA SER A 29 -7.06 -5.23 3.80
C SER A 29 -5.65 -5.59 3.36
N GLY A 30 -5.25 -6.85 3.55
CA GLY A 30 -4.01 -7.38 2.95
C GLY A 30 -4.05 -7.45 1.41
N ASN A 31 -5.20 -7.27 0.76
CA ASN A 31 -5.25 -7.24 -0.70
C ASN A 31 -4.55 -5.99 -1.27
N ALA A 32 -4.06 -6.10 -2.50
CA ALA A 32 -3.55 -4.96 -3.25
C ALA A 32 -4.58 -3.80 -3.27
N ALA A 33 -4.13 -2.61 -2.89
CA ALA A 33 -4.90 -1.39 -2.95
C ALA A 33 -5.00 -0.88 -4.39
N GLU A 34 -3.87 -0.89 -5.11
CA GLU A 34 -3.77 -0.43 -6.49
C GLU A 34 -2.81 -1.32 -7.29
N ASN A 35 -3.04 -1.40 -8.59
CA ASN A 35 -2.18 -2.10 -9.54
C ASN A 35 -2.19 -1.37 -10.87
N PHE A 36 -1.01 -1.04 -11.38
CA PHE A 36 -0.87 -0.28 -12.62
C PHE A 36 0.47 -0.54 -13.31
N SER A 37 0.49 -0.36 -14.62
CA SER A 37 1.71 -0.43 -15.42
C SER A 37 2.54 0.84 -15.24
N GLY A 38 3.86 0.70 -15.19
CA GLY A 38 4.79 1.80 -14.94
C GLY A 38 5.35 1.81 -13.52
N LEU A 39 6.17 2.83 -13.25
CA LEU A 39 6.67 3.14 -11.91
C LEU A 39 5.63 3.91 -11.10
N PRO A 40 5.61 3.77 -9.76
CA PRO A 40 4.77 4.60 -8.93
C PRO A 40 5.34 6.02 -8.93
N VAL A 41 4.49 6.99 -9.24
CA VAL A 41 4.82 8.42 -9.15
C VAL A 41 4.17 8.95 -7.89
N ALA A 42 4.94 9.59 -7.02
CA ALA A 42 4.36 10.27 -5.87
C ALA A 42 3.39 11.33 -6.42
N SER A 43 2.25 11.52 -5.78
CA SER A 43 1.37 12.60 -6.20
C SER A 43 2.05 13.93 -5.88
N GLU A 44 2.81 14.45 -6.83
CA GLU A 44 3.06 15.88 -6.91
C GLU A 44 1.68 16.53 -7.00
N ALA A 45 1.35 17.41 -6.06
CA ALA A 45 0.17 18.25 -6.23
C ALA A 45 0.38 18.99 -7.56
N GLU A 46 -0.33 18.58 -8.61
CA GLU A 46 -0.12 19.16 -9.93
C GLU A 46 -0.15 20.68 -9.77
N PRO A 47 0.89 21.41 -10.21
CA PRO A 47 0.85 22.85 -10.13
C PRO A 47 -0.39 23.30 -10.86
N ILE A 48 -1.33 23.89 -10.12
CA ILE A 48 -2.48 24.58 -10.70
C ILE A 48 -1.88 25.57 -11.70
N ASP A 49 -2.24 25.45 -12.97
CA ASP A 49 -1.91 26.45 -13.99
C ASP A 49 -2.45 27.82 -13.53
N VAL A 50 -1.63 28.57 -12.79
CA VAL A 50 -1.90 29.96 -12.49
C VAL A 50 -1.60 30.72 -13.77
N ASP A 51 -2.66 31.22 -14.41
CA ASP A 51 -2.58 32.10 -15.58
C ASP A 51 -1.51 33.19 -15.35
N PRO A 52 -0.45 33.25 -16.18
CA PRO A 52 0.69 34.15 -15.98
C PRO A 52 0.35 35.64 -16.21
N GLU A 53 -0.90 36.01 -16.52
CA GLU A 53 -1.30 37.41 -16.67
C GLU A 53 -1.51 38.17 -15.34
N SER A 54 -1.37 37.53 -14.18
CA SER A 54 -1.23 38.23 -12.90
C SER A 54 0.22 38.22 -12.42
N GLY A 55 0.99 39.24 -12.85
CA GLY A 55 2.39 39.42 -12.48
C GLY A 55 2.61 39.55 -10.97
N GLY A 56 2.98 38.44 -10.34
CA GLY A 56 3.67 38.40 -9.06
C GLY A 56 4.93 37.57 -9.25
N GLU A 57 6.07 38.09 -8.80
CA GLU A 57 7.34 37.36 -8.74
C GLU A 57 7.09 35.94 -8.20
N THR A 58 7.35 34.93 -9.03
CA THR A 58 7.62 33.59 -8.52
C THR A 58 9.05 33.64 -8.01
N ASP A 59 9.22 33.96 -6.73
CA ASP A 59 10.46 33.63 -6.03
C ASP A 59 10.76 32.15 -6.34
N ASP A 60 11.97 31.87 -6.81
CA ASP A 60 12.55 30.54 -6.96
C ASP A 60 12.25 29.71 -5.71
N VAL A 61 11.13 28.98 -5.73
CA VAL A 61 10.90 27.88 -4.81
C VAL A 61 11.84 26.80 -5.34
N SER A 62 13.02 26.75 -4.74
CA SER A 62 13.87 25.57 -4.79
C SER A 62 12.96 24.35 -4.64
N GLU A 63 12.83 23.61 -5.73
CA GLU A 63 12.25 22.28 -5.75
C GLU A 63 13.15 21.45 -4.83
N GLU A 64 12.87 21.46 -3.53
CA GLU A 64 13.30 20.40 -2.64
C GLU A 64 12.47 19.18 -3.06
N GLU A 65 12.91 18.58 -4.17
CA GLU A 65 12.52 17.28 -4.65
C GLU A 65 12.63 16.35 -3.45
N LEU A 66 11.49 16.03 -2.83
CA LEU A 66 11.46 15.02 -1.79
C LEU A 66 11.93 13.75 -2.48
N GLU A 67 13.20 13.38 -2.27
CA GLU A 67 13.83 12.20 -2.84
C GLU A 67 13.01 10.97 -2.43
N GLY A 68 12.05 10.60 -3.29
CA GLY A 68 11.26 9.39 -3.15
C GLY A 68 12.13 8.17 -3.37
N PRO A 69 11.63 6.97 -3.04
CA PRO A 69 12.35 5.75 -3.39
C PRO A 69 12.54 5.70 -4.92
N THR A 70 13.80 5.49 -5.33
CA THR A 70 14.14 5.29 -6.74
C THR A 70 13.99 3.81 -7.08
N PHE A 71 13.30 3.53 -8.18
CA PHE A 71 13.13 2.17 -8.71
C PHE A 71 13.92 2.06 -10.02
N GLU A 72 14.79 1.08 -10.12
CA GLU A 72 15.66 0.85 -11.27
C GLU A 72 15.21 -0.34 -12.10
N GLU A 73 15.61 -0.43 -13.37
CA GLU A 73 15.35 -1.62 -14.17
C GLU A 73 16.14 -2.82 -13.61
N SER A 74 15.42 -3.83 -13.11
CA SER A 74 16.02 -5.01 -12.46
C SER A 74 15.13 -6.24 -12.60
N ASP A 75 15.75 -7.42 -12.68
CA ASP A 75 15.07 -8.73 -12.60
C ASP A 75 14.56 -9.05 -11.18
N GLU A 76 15.04 -8.32 -10.17
CA GLU A 76 14.66 -8.53 -8.77
C GLU A 76 13.45 -7.64 -8.39
N PRO A 77 12.51 -8.15 -7.57
CA PRO A 77 11.45 -7.34 -7.01
C PRO A 77 12.03 -6.19 -6.17
N GLN A 78 11.49 -4.99 -6.35
CA GLN A 78 11.86 -3.82 -5.56
C GLN A 78 10.70 -3.42 -4.67
N VAL A 79 11.00 -3.10 -3.42
CA VAL A 79 9.98 -2.74 -2.44
C VAL A 79 10.40 -1.48 -1.69
N ALA A 80 9.47 -0.56 -1.51
CA ALA A 80 9.72 0.65 -0.75
C ALA A 80 8.49 1.08 0.06
N TRP A 81 8.74 1.84 1.12
CA TRP A 81 7.70 2.60 1.78
C TRP A 81 7.12 3.66 0.84
N TRP A 82 5.80 3.77 0.83
CA TRP A 82 5.03 4.69 0.00
C TRP A 82 4.09 5.53 0.86
N GLU A 83 3.67 6.71 0.39
CA GLU A 83 2.81 7.65 1.12
C GLU A 83 3.20 7.78 2.61
N GLN A 84 4.45 8.18 2.87
CA GLN A 84 5.01 8.35 4.22
C GLN A 84 4.95 7.07 5.10
N GLY A 85 4.94 5.89 4.46
CA GLY A 85 4.88 4.59 5.13
C GLY A 85 3.46 4.11 5.43
N GLY A 86 2.42 4.85 5.05
CA GLY A 86 1.03 4.37 5.07
C GLY A 86 0.77 3.27 4.04
N GLN A 87 1.62 3.18 3.03
CA GLN A 87 1.56 2.17 1.98
C GLN A 87 2.94 1.56 1.73
N ILE A 88 2.94 0.43 1.02
CA ILE A 88 4.12 -0.27 0.52
C ILE A 88 3.96 -0.41 -0.99
N ALA A 89 4.96 0.07 -1.73
CA ALA A 89 5.04 -0.08 -3.18
C ALA A 89 5.92 -1.28 -3.52
N LEU A 90 5.38 -2.21 -4.32
CA LEU A 90 6.10 -3.31 -4.95
C LEU A 90 6.23 -3.03 -6.44
N VAL A 91 7.45 -3.04 -6.97
CA VAL A 91 7.74 -2.91 -8.41
C VAL A 91 8.41 -4.18 -8.89
N ILE A 92 7.87 -4.78 -9.94
CA ILE A 92 8.45 -5.94 -10.61
C ILE A 92 8.50 -5.67 -12.11
N TYR A 93 9.67 -5.87 -12.71
CA TYR A 93 9.82 -5.77 -14.16
C TYR A 93 9.45 -7.10 -14.84
N GLY A 94 8.83 -6.99 -16.01
CA GLY A 94 8.45 -8.15 -16.80
C GLY A 94 7.72 -7.76 -18.08
N SER A 95 7.05 -8.74 -18.68
CA SER A 95 6.27 -8.56 -19.91
C SER A 95 5.05 -7.67 -19.66
N SER A 96 4.83 -6.62 -20.47
CA SER A 96 3.63 -5.77 -20.35
C SER A 96 2.32 -6.51 -20.61
N SER A 97 2.31 -7.56 -21.44
CA SER A 97 1.11 -8.36 -21.65
C SER A 97 0.86 -9.37 -20.53
N CYS A 98 1.89 -9.65 -19.74
CA CYS A 98 1.87 -10.63 -18.65
C CYS A 98 2.58 -10.07 -17.41
N PRO A 99 2.12 -8.95 -16.82
CA PRO A 99 2.81 -8.35 -15.68
C PRO A 99 2.77 -9.28 -14.47
N THR A 100 3.84 -9.28 -13.67
CA THR A 100 3.83 -9.94 -12.37
C THR A 100 3.16 -9.02 -11.37
N VAL A 101 2.05 -9.48 -10.80
CA VAL A 101 1.17 -8.64 -9.99
C VAL A 101 1.14 -9.15 -8.55
N GLY A 102 1.34 -8.25 -7.59
CA GLY A 102 1.10 -8.52 -6.18
C GLY A 102 -0.40 -8.72 -5.92
N LYS A 103 -0.74 -9.76 -5.16
CA LYS A 103 -2.12 -10.12 -4.82
C LYS A 103 -2.46 -9.74 -3.38
N GLU A 104 -1.65 -10.22 -2.44
CA GLU A 104 -1.93 -10.12 -1.01
C GLU A 104 -0.64 -9.96 -0.20
N ILE A 105 -0.63 -9.03 0.75
CA ILE A 105 0.41 -8.86 1.76
C ILE A 105 -0.05 -9.49 3.08
N ARG A 106 0.84 -10.26 3.72
CA ARG A 106 0.58 -10.96 4.98
C ARG A 106 1.72 -10.72 5.96
N VAL A 107 1.39 -10.47 7.22
CA VAL A 107 2.37 -10.36 8.30
C VAL A 107 2.90 -11.75 8.64
N LEU A 108 4.21 -11.91 8.65
CA LEU A 108 4.91 -13.11 9.11
C LEU A 108 5.33 -12.94 10.57
N GLU A 109 5.97 -11.81 10.87
CA GLU A 109 6.44 -11.45 12.20
C GLU A 109 6.11 -9.97 12.47
N PRO A 110 5.43 -9.65 13.57
CA PRO A 110 5.06 -8.27 13.88
C PRO A 110 6.29 -7.41 14.25
N ALA A 111 6.05 -6.11 14.36
CA ALA A 111 7.02 -5.14 14.89
C ALA A 111 7.55 -5.59 16.27
N GLY A 112 8.86 -5.44 16.49
CA GLY A 112 9.54 -5.91 17.71
C GLY A 112 9.82 -7.42 17.77
N GLU A 113 9.27 -8.23 16.87
CA GLU A 113 9.56 -9.67 16.74
C GLU A 113 10.34 -10.01 15.45
N GLY A 114 10.49 -9.04 14.56
CA GLY A 114 11.24 -9.19 13.31
C GLY A 114 10.81 -8.23 12.22
N ASN A 115 9.59 -7.67 12.33
CA ASN A 115 9.02 -6.74 11.35
C ASN A 115 9.09 -7.31 9.92
N ARG A 116 8.43 -8.46 9.69
CA ARG A 116 8.51 -9.24 8.45
C ARG A 116 7.15 -9.50 7.83
N VAL A 117 7.06 -9.36 6.51
CA VAL A 117 5.84 -9.60 5.70
C VAL A 117 6.16 -10.46 4.49
N ALA A 118 5.15 -11.13 3.94
CA ALA A 118 5.21 -11.79 2.65
C ALA A 118 4.20 -11.18 1.68
N ILE A 119 4.59 -11.02 0.42
CA ILE A 119 3.68 -10.64 -0.67
C ILE A 119 3.48 -11.85 -1.59
N ASP A 120 2.24 -12.35 -1.60
CA ASP A 120 1.82 -13.37 -2.54
C ASP A 120 1.51 -12.75 -3.90
N LEU A 121 1.97 -13.39 -4.97
CA LEU A 121 1.74 -12.94 -6.35
C LEU A 121 0.52 -13.64 -6.97
N VAL A 122 -0.11 -12.97 -7.94
CA VAL A 122 -1.15 -13.57 -8.78
C VAL A 122 -0.56 -14.75 -9.55
N GLN A 123 -1.19 -15.92 -9.41
CA GLN A 123 -0.77 -17.14 -10.11
C GLN A 123 -1.24 -17.09 -11.56
N ARG A 124 -0.31 -17.39 -12.47
CA ARG A 124 -0.54 -17.42 -13.92
C ARG A 124 -0.23 -18.81 -14.49
N PRO A 125 -0.94 -19.28 -15.52
CA PRO A 125 -0.52 -20.45 -16.29
C PRO A 125 0.90 -20.28 -16.85
N GLU A 126 1.71 -21.34 -16.80
CA GLU A 126 3.08 -21.34 -17.31
C GLU A 126 3.15 -21.24 -18.84
N ASP A 127 2.07 -21.57 -19.54
CA ASP A 127 1.94 -21.58 -21.00
C ASP A 127 1.28 -20.32 -21.58
N GLU A 128 1.10 -19.27 -20.77
CA GLU A 128 0.56 -17.99 -21.25
C GLU A 128 1.52 -17.34 -22.25
N ILE A 129 0.97 -16.87 -23.38
CA ILE A 129 1.76 -16.22 -24.43
C ILE A 129 1.98 -14.76 -24.04
N CYS A 130 3.24 -14.41 -23.81
CA CYS A 130 3.63 -13.08 -23.35
C CYS A 130 4.45 -12.31 -24.41
N THR A 131 4.36 -10.98 -24.37
CA THR A 131 5.22 -10.09 -25.15
C THR A 131 6.65 -10.08 -24.58
N MET A 132 7.63 -9.72 -25.42
CA MET A 132 9.06 -9.77 -25.07
C MET A 132 9.62 -8.46 -24.51
N ASP A 133 8.77 -7.50 -24.16
CA ASP A 133 9.19 -6.27 -23.50
C ASP A 133 9.48 -6.51 -22.01
N PHE A 134 10.27 -5.61 -21.43
CA PHE A 134 10.68 -5.65 -20.04
C PHE A 134 10.39 -4.28 -19.43
N VAL A 135 9.24 -4.16 -18.79
CA VAL A 135 8.72 -2.89 -18.27
C VAL A 135 8.29 -3.05 -16.82
N PRO A 136 8.29 -1.96 -16.02
CA PRO A 136 7.85 -2.03 -14.64
C PRO A 136 6.34 -2.21 -14.54
N HIS A 137 5.92 -2.99 -13.56
CA HIS A 137 4.54 -3.03 -13.07
C HIS A 137 4.54 -2.81 -11.56
N SER A 138 3.64 -1.96 -11.09
CA SER A 138 3.56 -1.54 -9.70
C SER A 138 2.31 -2.08 -9.03
N THR A 139 2.48 -2.64 -7.84
CA THR A 139 1.40 -2.99 -6.92
C THR A 139 1.55 -2.20 -5.62
N ILE A 140 0.49 -1.52 -5.20
CA ILE A 140 0.46 -0.78 -3.93
C ILE A 140 -0.35 -1.56 -2.91
N PHE A 141 0.17 -1.68 -1.70
CA PHE A 141 -0.51 -2.26 -0.55
C PHE A 141 -0.66 -1.23 0.56
N TRP A 142 -1.72 -1.34 1.33
CA TRP A 142 -1.77 -0.68 2.63
C TRP A 142 -0.79 -1.33 3.58
N THR A 143 -0.10 -0.52 4.38
CA THR A 143 0.80 -1.05 5.42
C THR A 143 -0.02 -1.84 6.46
N PRO A 144 0.32 -3.11 6.73
CA PRO A 144 -0.35 -3.88 7.78
C PRO A 144 -0.18 -3.22 9.16
N VAL A 145 -1.20 -3.30 10.01
CA VAL A 145 -1.19 -2.60 11.31
C VAL A 145 -0.22 -3.21 12.33
N GLU A 146 0.22 -4.44 12.10
CA GLU A 146 1.17 -5.14 12.98
C GLU A 146 2.65 -4.88 12.63
N VAL A 147 2.96 -4.10 11.59
CA VAL A 147 4.33 -3.70 11.25
C VAL A 147 4.60 -2.23 11.58
N THR A 148 5.87 -1.83 11.56
CA THR A 148 6.29 -0.46 11.85
C THR A 148 7.29 0.06 10.82
N THR A 149 7.30 1.37 10.64
CA THR A 149 8.27 2.11 9.82
C THR A 149 9.54 2.48 10.60
N THR A 150 9.54 2.30 11.91
CA THR A 150 10.66 2.64 12.81
C THR A 150 11.72 1.55 12.93
N GLU A 151 11.50 0.41 12.28
CA GLU A 151 12.40 -0.75 12.20
C GLU A 151 12.52 -1.12 10.71
N PRO A 152 13.65 -1.68 10.25
CA PRO A 152 13.74 -2.23 8.90
C PRO A 152 12.61 -3.25 8.69
N LEU A 153 11.96 -3.20 7.53
CA LEU A 153 10.91 -4.14 7.16
C LEU A 153 11.51 -5.19 6.23
N ILE A 154 11.36 -6.47 6.56
CA ILE A 154 11.75 -7.55 5.67
C ILE A 154 10.55 -8.01 4.85
N VAL A 155 10.68 -8.03 3.54
CA VAL A 155 9.61 -8.39 2.61
C VAL A 155 10.00 -9.63 1.81
N GLU A 156 9.29 -10.73 2.03
CA GLU A 156 9.41 -11.95 1.22
C GLU A 156 8.51 -11.86 -0.01
N VAL A 157 9.08 -11.90 -1.23
CA VAL A 157 8.31 -11.83 -2.48
C VAL A 157 9.03 -12.56 -3.60
N ALA A 158 8.32 -13.38 -4.36
CA ALA A 158 8.88 -14.18 -5.46
C ALA A 158 10.12 -15.04 -5.10
N GLY A 159 10.27 -15.41 -3.82
CA GLY A 159 11.45 -16.13 -3.32
C GLY A 159 12.65 -15.24 -2.99
N TYR A 160 12.53 -13.93 -3.16
CA TYR A 160 13.48 -12.93 -2.69
C TYR A 160 13.12 -12.45 -1.29
N GLU A 161 14.14 -12.04 -0.54
CA GLU A 161 13.99 -11.32 0.72
C GLU A 161 14.54 -9.90 0.51
N VAL A 162 13.65 -8.90 0.56
CA VAL A 162 13.98 -7.49 0.33
C VAL A 162 13.93 -6.76 1.67
N GLU A 163 15.04 -6.16 2.08
CA GLU A 163 15.09 -5.29 3.25
C GLU A 163 14.71 -3.86 2.84
N VAL A 164 13.61 -3.36 3.39
CA VAL A 164 13.17 -1.98 3.23
C VAL A 164 13.67 -1.18 4.44
N PRO A 165 14.45 -0.10 4.24
CA PRO A 165 14.98 0.69 5.34
C PRO A 165 13.88 1.38 6.13
N ILE A 166 14.21 1.88 7.32
CA ILE A 166 13.30 2.71 8.13
C ILE A 166 12.84 3.95 7.32
N LYS A 167 11.61 4.41 7.55
CA LYS A 167 11.03 5.56 6.84
C LYS A 167 11.35 6.90 7.48
#